data_AF-A0ABD7V7G1-F1
#
_entry.id   AF-A0ABD7V7G1-F1
#
_cell.length_a   1.000
_cell.length_b   1.000
_cell.length_c   1.000
_cell.angle_alpha   90.00
_cell.angle_beta   90.00
_cell.angle_gamma   90.00
#
_symmetry.space_group_name_H-M   'P 1'
#
loop_
_entity.id
_entity.type
_entity.pdbx_description
1 polymer ?
#
loop_
_entity_poly.entity_id
_entity_poly.type
_entity_poly.pdbx_seq_one_letter_code
_entity_poly.pdbx_strand_id
1 'polypeptide(L)'
;MQTNKDPVIQATCRPRETAGPGPSGGTRDIARAGVDARLGWWTDAVEKGGRGDYAAALAALDGVVAGIRAAHGSAAPRGVDAAVLSLCLSTRASLLRQGGRHDRAIGVDGRALAVVADMWPDPESGRRRFDPSRAAVADALVGLAADNLGLLRFGASRRLLERARGLFAGDTGNEDENWLTFSRCRLRWEWVSAELGLYSGDVAAGLVHAEAGAGLVGRLSEHSTVPVRHRVKTELILAAAEAGMGRREDAVARARHVVVTAGQEGLLPLEWAAWSLLSGLGDVSPQEEQRYGHLRATLVGKGMPLRSGDDG
;
A
#
# COMPACT_ATOMS: atom_id res chain seq x y z
N MET A 1 -12.33 -43.85 -32.62
CA MET A 1 -13.17 -43.74 -31.42
C MET A 1 -12.40 -44.29 -30.23
N GLN A 2 -11.64 -43.45 -29.53
CA GLN A 2 -11.10 -43.76 -28.22
C GLN A 2 -10.95 -42.42 -27.49
N THR A 3 -11.87 -42.18 -26.56
CA THR A 3 -12.01 -40.97 -25.76
C THR A 3 -10.99 -41.00 -24.62
N ASN A 4 -10.19 -39.96 -24.50
CA ASN A 4 -9.29 -39.76 -23.37
C ASN A 4 -10.09 -39.12 -22.22
N LYS A 5 -9.96 -39.68 -21.02
CA LYS A 5 -10.64 -39.24 -19.79
C LYS A 5 -9.77 -38.21 -19.09
N ASP A 6 -10.25 -36.98 -18.97
CA ASP A 6 -9.64 -35.96 -18.08
C ASP A 6 -10.02 -36.25 -16.61
N PRO A 7 -9.06 -36.22 -15.67
CA PRO A 7 -9.38 -36.30 -14.26
C PRO A 7 -9.76 -34.92 -13.71
N VAL A 8 -10.98 -34.85 -13.17
CA VAL A 8 -11.52 -33.74 -12.39
C VAL A 8 -10.69 -33.54 -11.11
N ILE A 9 -9.93 -32.45 -11.01
CA ILE A 9 -9.31 -32.02 -9.75
C ILE A 9 -10.39 -31.29 -8.94
N GLN A 10 -10.95 -31.98 -7.95
CA GLN A 10 -11.81 -31.37 -6.93
C GLN A 10 -10.97 -30.46 -6.02
N ALA A 11 -11.10 -29.14 -6.20
CA ALA A 11 -10.59 -28.16 -5.27
C ALA A 11 -11.40 -28.21 -3.97
N THR A 12 -10.84 -28.83 -2.93
CA THR A 12 -11.42 -28.80 -1.59
C THR A 12 -11.11 -27.45 -0.94
N CYS A 13 -12.12 -26.58 -0.85
CA CYS A 13 -12.10 -25.38 -0.02
C CYS A 13 -11.89 -25.80 1.45
N ARG A 14 -10.68 -25.62 1.99
CA ARG A 14 -10.49 -25.59 3.44
C ARG A 14 -10.87 -24.20 3.96
N PRO A 15 -11.63 -24.09 5.06
CA PRO A 15 -11.91 -22.80 5.69
C PRO A 15 -10.60 -22.15 6.15
N ARG A 16 -10.41 -20.88 5.80
CA ARG A 16 -9.25 -20.08 6.19
C ARG A 16 -9.26 -19.82 7.70
N GLU A 17 -8.11 -20.02 8.33
CA GLU A 17 -7.81 -19.42 9.63
C GLU A 17 -7.98 -17.91 9.53
N THR A 18 -8.96 -17.38 10.26
CA THR A 18 -9.04 -15.95 10.55
C THR A 18 -7.74 -15.55 11.24
N ALA A 19 -7.01 -14.57 10.70
CA ALA A 19 -5.92 -13.92 11.42
C ALA A 19 -6.44 -13.57 12.82
N GLY A 20 -5.79 -14.11 13.86
CA GLY A 20 -6.18 -13.91 15.24
C GLY A 20 -6.19 -12.42 15.61
N PRO A 21 -6.82 -12.04 16.74
CA PRO A 21 -6.79 -10.66 17.20
C PRO A 21 -5.34 -10.17 17.27
N GLY A 22 -5.02 -9.07 16.58
CA GLY A 22 -3.72 -8.42 16.66
C GLY A 22 -3.36 -8.10 18.12
N PRO A 23 -2.07 -7.90 18.43
CA PRO A 23 -1.65 -7.71 19.82
C PRO A 23 -2.44 -6.54 20.44
N SER A 24 -3.14 -6.79 21.54
CA SER A 24 -3.82 -5.76 22.32
C SER A 24 -2.85 -5.23 23.38
N GLY A 25 -2.60 -3.91 23.38
CA GLY A 25 -1.72 -3.29 24.35
C GLY A 25 -1.99 -1.80 24.48
N GLY A 26 -2.07 -1.29 25.71
CA GLY A 26 -2.16 0.14 25.96
C GLY A 26 -0.80 0.84 25.74
N THR A 27 -0.78 2.18 25.71
CA THR A 27 0.46 2.96 25.51
C THR A 27 1.61 2.57 26.45
N ARG A 28 1.30 2.17 27.69
CA ARG A 28 2.29 1.70 28.67
C ARG A 28 2.89 0.34 28.30
N ASP A 29 2.10 -0.56 27.72
CA ASP A 29 2.56 -1.87 27.25
C ASP A 29 3.47 -1.67 26.04
N ILE A 30 3.09 -0.77 25.13
CA ILE A 30 3.89 -0.43 23.94
C ILE A 30 5.25 0.16 24.31
N ALA A 31 5.29 1.05 25.31
CA ALA A 31 6.54 1.65 25.78
C ALA A 31 7.52 0.60 26.31
N ARG A 32 7.01 -0.45 26.97
CA ARG A 32 7.83 -1.53 27.55
C ARG A 32 8.10 -2.68 26.59
N ALA A 33 7.37 -2.77 25.50
CA ALA A 33 7.46 -3.87 24.55
C ALA A 33 8.72 -3.78 23.66
N GLY A 34 9.21 -4.95 23.25
CA GLY A 34 10.30 -5.07 22.30
C GLY A 34 9.91 -4.65 20.88
N VAL A 35 10.91 -4.52 20.02
CA VAL A 35 10.80 -4.08 18.62
C VAL A 35 9.79 -4.92 17.82
N ASP A 36 9.80 -6.25 17.97
CA ASP A 36 8.92 -7.15 17.22
C ASP A 36 7.44 -6.90 17.53
N ALA A 37 7.12 -6.62 18.80
CA ALA A 37 5.76 -6.28 19.20
C ALA A 37 5.30 -4.94 18.62
N ARG A 38 6.20 -3.93 18.57
CA ARG A 38 5.91 -2.62 17.96
C ARG A 38 5.69 -2.73 16.46
N LEU A 39 6.49 -3.53 15.77
CA LEU A 39 6.28 -3.86 14.37
C LEU A 39 4.95 -4.60 14.16
N GLY A 40 4.61 -5.53 15.06
CA GLY A 40 3.32 -6.24 15.05
C GLY A 40 2.11 -5.32 15.20
N TRP A 41 2.16 -4.32 16.09
CA TRP A 41 1.10 -3.31 16.19
C TRP A 41 1.01 -2.42 14.95
N TRP A 42 2.15 -2.04 14.38
CA TRP A 42 2.17 -1.27 13.15
C TRP A 42 1.57 -2.06 11.97
N THR A 43 1.92 -3.33 11.80
CA THR A 43 1.35 -4.17 10.73
C THR A 43 -0.14 -4.39 10.91
N ASP A 44 -0.61 -4.59 12.14
CA ASP A 44 -2.04 -4.65 12.45
C ASP A 44 -2.78 -3.35 12.10
N ALA A 45 -2.19 -2.18 12.36
CA ALA A 45 -2.74 -0.90 11.92
C ALA A 45 -2.80 -0.77 10.38
N VAL A 46 -1.79 -1.30 9.67
CA VAL A 46 -1.80 -1.38 8.20
C VAL A 46 -2.95 -2.27 7.70
N GLU A 47 -3.20 -3.42 8.34
CA GLU A 47 -4.31 -4.30 7.96
C GLU A 47 -5.68 -3.62 8.20
N LYS A 48 -5.88 -2.98 9.36
CA LYS A 48 -7.09 -2.20 9.66
C LYS A 48 -7.34 -1.14 8.59
N GLY A 49 -6.29 -0.39 8.21
CA GLY A 49 -6.35 0.59 7.14
C GLY A 49 -6.73 -0.02 5.79
N GLY A 50 -6.16 -1.18 5.45
CA GLY A 50 -6.49 -1.91 4.22
C GLY A 50 -7.93 -2.42 4.14
N ARG A 51 -8.57 -2.70 5.29
CA ARG A 51 -9.99 -3.05 5.38
C ARG A 51 -10.92 -1.84 5.39
N GLY A 52 -10.37 -0.62 5.45
CA GLY A 52 -11.13 0.62 5.52
C GLY A 52 -11.55 1.03 6.93
N ASP A 53 -10.99 0.42 7.99
CA ASP A 53 -11.22 0.84 9.37
C ASP A 53 -10.28 1.99 9.77
N TYR A 54 -10.40 3.13 9.07
CA TYR A 54 -9.47 4.27 9.16
C TYR A 54 -9.31 4.82 10.58
N ALA A 55 -10.41 5.03 11.30
CA ALA A 55 -10.37 5.53 12.66
C ALA A 55 -9.62 4.58 13.61
N ALA A 56 -9.87 3.27 13.48
CA ALA A 56 -9.19 2.25 14.27
C ALA A 56 -7.70 2.15 13.92
N ALA A 57 -7.37 2.22 12.63
CA ALA A 57 -5.98 2.25 12.17
C ALA A 57 -5.23 3.48 12.71
N LEU A 58 -5.82 4.67 12.62
CA LEU A 58 -5.21 5.91 13.13
C LEU A 58 -5.01 5.88 14.64
N ALA A 59 -5.99 5.36 15.40
CA ALA A 59 -5.88 5.20 16.84
C ALA A 59 -4.76 4.21 17.23
N ALA A 60 -4.65 3.09 16.51
CA ALA A 60 -3.56 2.13 16.72
C ALA A 60 -2.18 2.75 16.45
N LEU A 61 -2.04 3.50 15.35
CA LEU A 61 -0.80 4.23 15.03
C LEU A 61 -0.45 5.25 16.12
N ASP A 62 -1.42 5.98 16.66
CA ASP A 62 -1.20 6.91 17.77
C ASP A 62 -0.72 6.21 19.04
N GLY A 63 -1.27 5.04 19.34
CA GLY A 63 -0.78 4.19 20.43
C GLY A 63 0.69 3.85 20.27
N VAL A 64 1.10 3.38 19.08
CA VAL A 64 2.50 3.02 18.78
C VAL A 64 3.42 4.24 18.90
N VAL A 65 3.05 5.36 18.29
CA VAL A 65 3.83 6.60 18.33
C VAL A 65 3.98 7.13 19.76
N ALA A 66 2.90 7.13 20.54
CA ALA A 66 2.93 7.57 21.94
C ALA A 66 3.80 6.64 22.81
N GLY A 67 3.72 5.33 22.60
CA GLY A 67 4.53 4.35 23.34
C GLY A 67 6.03 4.51 23.06
N ILE A 68 6.41 4.69 21.78
CA ILE A 68 7.81 4.95 21.40
C ILE A 68 8.29 6.25 22.04
N ARG A 69 7.53 7.34 21.95
CA ARG A 69 7.91 8.62 22.59
C ARG A 69 8.04 8.49 24.10
N ALA A 70 7.15 7.78 24.76
CA ALA A 70 7.22 7.54 26.20
C ALA A 70 8.47 6.75 26.60
N ALA A 71 8.90 5.78 25.78
CA ALA A 71 10.11 4.99 26.04
C ALA A 71 11.41 5.81 25.92
N HIS A 72 11.42 6.85 25.07
CA HIS A 72 12.60 7.71 24.84
C HIS A 72 12.56 9.03 25.63
N GLY A 73 11.41 9.41 26.21
CA GLY A 73 11.25 10.66 26.94
C GLY A 73 11.49 11.88 26.04
N SER A 74 12.44 12.75 26.43
CA SER A 74 12.85 13.91 25.63
C SER A 74 13.90 13.60 24.56
N ALA A 75 14.47 12.39 24.56
CA ALA A 75 15.45 12.01 23.55
C ALA A 75 14.77 11.67 22.22
N ALA A 76 15.43 11.97 21.10
CA ALA A 76 14.97 11.54 19.80
C ALA A 76 15.11 10.01 19.67
N PRO A 77 14.07 9.29 19.19
CA PRO A 77 14.18 7.87 18.90
C PRO A 77 15.30 7.58 17.90
N ARG A 78 16.02 6.46 18.09
CA ARG A 78 17.13 6.03 17.24
C ARG A 78 16.97 4.57 16.81
N GLY A 79 17.76 4.17 15.81
CA GLY A 79 17.73 2.81 15.26
C GLY A 79 16.32 2.39 14.86
N VAL A 80 15.95 1.17 15.23
CA VAL A 80 14.67 0.57 14.83
C VAL A 80 13.46 1.34 15.37
N ASP A 81 13.56 2.01 16.51
CA ASP A 81 12.43 2.80 17.04
C ASP A 81 12.12 4.03 16.19
N ALA A 82 13.14 4.68 15.62
CA ALA A 82 12.91 5.74 14.65
C ALA A 82 12.35 5.18 13.34
N ALA A 83 12.80 4.00 12.91
CA ALA A 83 12.25 3.32 11.74
C ALA A 83 10.75 3.01 11.92
N VAL A 84 10.35 2.42 13.06
CA VAL A 84 8.93 2.15 13.36
C VAL A 84 8.12 3.44 13.47
N LEU A 85 8.66 4.48 14.10
CA LEU A 85 8.02 5.80 14.17
C LEU A 85 7.77 6.37 12.77
N SER A 86 8.78 6.31 11.89
CA SER A 86 8.67 6.75 10.50
C SER A 86 7.64 5.92 9.72
N LEU A 87 7.66 4.59 9.83
CA LEU A 87 6.66 3.71 9.23
C LEU A 87 5.23 4.06 9.68
N CYS A 88 5.03 4.36 10.97
CA CYS A 88 3.73 4.80 11.48
C CYS A 88 3.28 6.14 10.86
N LEU A 89 4.19 7.09 10.72
CA LEU A 89 3.92 8.37 10.08
C LEU A 89 3.59 8.20 8.58
N SER A 90 4.38 7.42 7.84
CA SER A 90 4.13 7.12 6.43
C SER A 90 2.79 6.39 6.23
N THR A 91 2.41 5.51 7.16
CA THR A 91 1.10 4.83 7.12
C THR A 91 -0.04 5.81 7.34
N ARG A 92 0.07 6.70 8.34
CA ARG A 92 -0.88 7.80 8.56
C ARG A 92 -1.02 8.68 7.32
N ALA A 93 0.09 9.06 6.69
CA ALA A 93 0.08 9.84 5.46
C ALA A 93 -0.64 9.10 4.34
N SER A 94 -0.36 7.80 4.15
CA SER A 94 -1.05 6.94 3.19
C SER A 94 -2.56 6.87 3.43
N LEU A 95 -3.03 6.87 4.68
CA LEU A 95 -4.46 6.90 5.01
C LEU A 95 -5.13 8.24 4.65
N LEU A 96 -4.44 9.37 4.91
CA LEU A 96 -4.90 10.69 4.46
C LEU A 96 -4.98 10.75 2.93
N ARG A 97 -3.97 10.21 2.25
CA ARG A 97 -3.81 10.26 0.80
C ARG A 97 -4.88 9.48 0.06
N GLN A 98 -5.28 8.33 0.58
CA GLN A 98 -6.41 7.56 0.05
C GLN A 98 -7.71 8.37 0.05
N GLY A 99 -7.88 9.30 0.99
CA GLY A 99 -8.99 10.25 1.01
C GLY A 99 -8.83 11.49 0.11
N GLY A 100 -7.78 11.54 -0.73
CA GLY A 100 -7.45 12.70 -1.56
C GLY A 100 -6.79 13.86 -0.80
N ARG A 101 -6.36 13.65 0.45
CA ARG A 101 -5.77 14.70 1.32
C ARG A 101 -4.26 14.83 1.18
N HIS A 102 -3.77 14.91 -0.06
CA HIS A 102 -2.36 15.11 -0.37
C HIS A 102 -1.79 16.39 0.28
N ASP A 103 -2.64 17.44 0.41
CA ASP A 103 -2.32 18.70 1.08
C ASP A 103 -1.88 18.52 2.54
N ARG A 104 -2.44 17.53 3.23
CA ARG A 104 -2.10 17.21 4.63
C ARG A 104 -1.05 16.12 4.73
N ALA A 105 -1.15 15.10 3.87
CA ALA A 105 -0.26 13.95 3.89
C ALA A 105 1.20 14.36 3.64
N ILE A 106 1.45 15.36 2.78
CA ILE A 106 2.82 15.79 2.42
C ILE A 106 3.65 16.22 3.63
N GLY A 107 3.03 16.91 4.59
CA GLY A 107 3.70 17.32 5.83
C GLY A 107 3.95 16.15 6.79
N VAL A 108 3.12 15.11 6.74
CA VAL A 108 3.30 13.89 7.53
C VAL A 108 4.44 13.05 6.95
N ASP A 109 4.46 12.82 5.63
CA ASP A 109 5.53 12.07 4.95
C ASP A 109 6.87 12.81 5.04
N GLY A 110 6.88 14.15 4.96
CA GLY A 110 8.07 14.96 5.20
C GLY A 110 8.65 14.76 6.60
N ARG A 111 7.79 14.67 7.63
CA ARG A 111 8.23 14.31 9.00
C ARG A 111 8.70 12.87 9.10
N ALA A 112 8.04 11.94 8.42
CA ALA A 112 8.47 10.54 8.38
C ALA A 112 9.90 10.41 7.83
N LEU A 113 10.22 11.15 6.77
CA LEU A 113 11.56 11.19 6.19
C LEU A 113 12.57 11.85 7.14
N ALA A 114 12.19 12.95 7.79
CA ALA A 114 13.06 13.65 8.76
C ALA A 114 13.46 12.76 9.95
N VAL A 115 12.56 11.89 10.43
CA VAL A 115 12.84 10.94 11.53
C VAL A 115 13.96 9.95 11.17
N VAL A 116 14.11 9.61 9.90
CA VAL A 116 15.09 8.62 9.41
C VAL A 116 16.15 9.25 8.50
N ALA A 117 16.34 10.56 8.57
CA ALA A 117 17.27 11.30 7.70
C ALA A 117 18.71 10.79 7.82
N ASP A 118 19.13 10.42 9.03
CA ASP A 118 20.47 9.89 9.33
C ASP A 118 20.57 8.36 9.16
N MET A 119 19.52 7.70 8.66
CA MET A 119 19.41 6.24 8.58
C MET A 119 19.49 5.71 7.16
N TRP A 120 20.10 6.46 6.24
CA TRP A 120 20.22 6.04 4.85
C TRP A 120 20.93 4.68 4.80
N PRO A 121 20.27 3.61 4.31
CA PRO A 121 20.87 2.30 4.29
C PRO A 121 22.07 2.32 3.34
N ASP A 122 23.15 1.70 3.76
CA ASP A 122 24.30 1.46 2.90
C ASP A 122 23.84 0.58 1.72
N PRO A 123 24.08 0.98 0.45
CA PRO A 123 23.75 0.15 -0.71
C PRO A 123 24.29 -1.28 -0.61
N GLU A 124 25.43 -1.50 0.06
CA GLU A 124 26.01 -2.83 0.27
C GLU A 124 25.34 -3.62 1.41
N SER A 125 24.65 -2.93 2.33
CA SER A 125 23.84 -3.54 3.39
C SER A 125 22.57 -4.21 2.88
N GLY A 126 22.28 -4.09 1.57
CA GLY A 126 21.19 -4.76 0.86
C GLY A 126 21.08 -6.27 1.11
N ARG A 127 22.17 -6.90 1.58
CA ARG A 127 22.26 -8.31 1.99
C ARG A 127 21.56 -8.63 3.32
N ARG A 128 21.09 -7.64 4.09
CA ARG A 128 20.31 -7.90 5.31
C ARG A 128 18.93 -8.43 4.95
N ARG A 129 18.67 -9.66 5.37
CA ARG A 129 17.37 -10.33 5.25
C ARG A 129 16.23 -9.49 5.83
N PHE A 130 16.47 -8.76 6.91
CA PHE A 130 15.47 -7.89 7.55
C PHE A 130 16.07 -6.53 7.91
N ASP A 131 15.50 -5.45 7.35
CA ASP A 131 15.98 -4.08 7.58
C ASP A 131 14.82 -3.05 7.65
N PRO A 132 14.29 -2.78 8.85
CA PRO A 132 13.24 -1.79 9.06
C PRO A 132 13.65 -0.36 8.67
N SER A 133 14.94 -0.01 8.78
CA SER A 133 15.43 1.33 8.45
C SER A 133 15.33 1.59 6.96
N ARG A 134 15.77 0.63 6.14
CA ARG A 134 15.57 0.68 4.67
C ARG A 134 14.09 0.83 4.31
N ALA A 135 13.23 0.05 4.95
CA ALA A 135 11.79 0.11 4.72
C ALA A 135 11.20 1.49 5.05
N ALA A 136 11.62 2.07 6.18
CA ALA A 136 11.17 3.38 6.63
C ALA A 136 11.60 4.50 5.67
N VAL A 137 12.88 4.50 5.25
CA VAL A 137 13.40 5.48 4.27
C VAL A 137 12.66 5.33 2.94
N ALA A 138 12.48 4.09 2.45
CA ALA A 138 11.78 3.82 1.19
C ALA A 138 10.32 4.29 1.24
N ASP A 139 9.57 3.91 2.27
CA ASP A 139 8.16 4.32 2.40
C ASP A 139 8.00 5.84 2.54
N ALA A 140 8.90 6.51 3.27
CA ALA A 140 8.85 7.96 3.42
C ALA A 140 9.12 8.69 2.09
N LEU A 141 10.11 8.23 1.31
CA LEU A 141 10.39 8.79 -0.02
C LEU A 141 9.26 8.53 -1.01
N VAL A 142 8.80 7.28 -1.11
CA VAL A 142 7.72 6.89 -2.01
C VAL A 142 6.40 7.56 -1.62
N GLY A 143 6.12 7.68 -0.32
CA GLY A 143 4.96 8.42 0.19
C GLY A 143 5.01 9.90 -0.17
N LEU A 144 6.16 10.55 0.05
CA LEU A 144 6.36 11.95 -0.32
C LEU A 144 6.28 12.17 -1.83
N ALA A 145 6.73 11.20 -2.64
CA ALA A 145 6.57 11.22 -4.08
C ALA A 145 5.09 11.15 -4.48
N ALA A 146 4.32 10.24 -3.88
CA ALA A 146 2.89 10.09 -4.12
C ALA A 146 2.10 11.36 -3.75
N ASP A 147 2.49 12.07 -2.69
CA ASP A 147 1.88 13.37 -2.35
C ASP A 147 2.21 14.46 -3.35
N ASN A 148 3.46 14.56 -3.77
CA ASN A 148 3.82 15.52 -4.82
C ASN A 148 3.10 15.19 -6.13
N LEU A 149 2.94 13.91 -6.47
CA LEU A 149 2.14 13.46 -7.61
C LEU A 149 0.68 13.92 -7.48
N GLY A 150 0.02 13.66 -6.35
CA GLY A 150 -1.38 14.06 -6.14
C GLY A 150 -1.60 15.57 -6.04
N LEU A 151 -0.51 16.34 -5.85
CA LEU A 151 -0.50 17.81 -5.96
C LEU A 151 -0.03 18.30 -7.34
N LEU A 152 0.06 17.40 -8.33
CA LEU A 152 0.50 17.65 -9.71
C LEU A 152 1.94 18.20 -9.84
N ARG A 153 2.78 17.97 -8.83
CA ARG A 153 4.20 18.35 -8.79
C ARG A 153 5.08 17.25 -9.35
N PHE A 154 4.85 16.87 -10.61
CA PHE A 154 5.46 15.70 -11.25
C PHE A 154 6.99 15.69 -11.18
N GLY A 155 7.65 16.84 -11.36
CA GLY A 155 9.11 16.94 -11.27
C GLY A 155 9.66 16.62 -9.88
N ALA A 156 8.94 16.98 -8.81
CA ALA A 156 9.32 16.63 -7.44
C ALA A 156 9.09 15.14 -7.17
N SER A 157 7.94 14.60 -7.61
CA SER A 157 7.64 13.17 -7.52
C SER A 157 8.73 12.32 -8.19
N ARG A 158 9.10 12.66 -9.44
CA ARG A 158 10.15 11.96 -10.20
C ARG A 158 11.49 11.90 -9.45
N ARG A 159 11.98 13.04 -8.95
CA ARG A 159 13.27 13.08 -8.21
C ARG A 159 13.24 12.25 -6.92
N LEU A 160 12.09 12.18 -6.25
CA LEU A 160 11.92 11.36 -5.04
C LEU A 160 11.90 9.87 -5.38
N LEU A 161 11.22 9.47 -6.46
CA LEU A 161 11.24 8.09 -6.97
C LEU A 161 12.63 7.67 -7.45
N GLU A 162 13.37 8.55 -8.12
CA GLU A 162 14.77 8.32 -8.52
C GLU A 162 15.67 8.08 -7.30
N ARG A 163 15.51 8.87 -6.23
CA ARG A 163 16.21 8.65 -4.96
C ARG A 163 15.83 7.32 -4.31
N ALA A 164 14.53 6.99 -4.28
CA ALA A 164 14.05 5.73 -3.72
C ALA A 164 14.55 4.51 -4.51
N ARG A 165 14.73 4.64 -5.84
CA ARG A 165 15.22 3.55 -6.70
C ARG A 165 16.57 3.00 -6.23
N GLY A 166 17.46 3.86 -5.71
CA GLY A 166 18.76 3.44 -5.18
C GLY A 166 18.67 2.45 -4.02
N LEU A 167 17.54 2.41 -3.30
CA LEU A 167 17.29 1.49 -2.18
C LEU A 167 16.93 0.07 -2.64
N PHE A 168 16.57 -0.09 -3.91
CA PHE A 168 16.20 -1.36 -4.53
C PHE A 168 17.26 -1.86 -5.52
N ALA A 169 18.41 -1.17 -5.59
CA ALA A 169 19.55 -1.63 -6.36
C ALA A 169 20.10 -2.94 -5.76
N GLY A 170 20.48 -3.89 -6.62
CA GLY A 170 20.91 -5.24 -6.20
C GLY A 170 19.80 -6.29 -6.21
N ASP A 171 18.74 -6.10 -7.01
CA ASP A 171 17.71 -7.11 -7.30
C ASP A 171 18.34 -8.48 -7.57
N THR A 172 18.23 -9.41 -6.61
CA THR A 172 18.84 -10.74 -6.73
C THR A 172 17.82 -11.81 -7.10
N GLY A 173 16.51 -11.54 -7.02
CA GLY A 173 15.50 -12.58 -7.17
C GLY A 173 15.69 -13.75 -6.19
N ASN A 174 16.40 -13.53 -5.08
CA ASN A 174 16.72 -14.56 -4.11
C ASN A 174 15.51 -14.86 -3.22
N GLU A 175 15.37 -16.13 -2.85
CA GLU A 175 14.33 -16.66 -1.95
C GLU A 175 14.32 -16.03 -0.54
N ASP A 176 15.37 -15.28 -0.19
CA ASP A 176 15.57 -14.66 1.12
C ASP A 176 15.04 -13.22 1.26
N GLU A 177 14.40 -12.65 0.24
CA GLU A 177 13.85 -11.30 0.33
C GLU A 177 12.70 -11.19 1.34
N ASN A 178 12.82 -10.26 2.31
CA ASN A 178 11.76 -10.04 3.28
C ASN A 178 10.67 -9.11 2.74
N TRP A 179 9.45 -9.64 2.71
CA TRP A 179 8.24 -8.92 2.32
C TRP A 179 8.11 -7.54 2.98
N LEU A 180 8.22 -7.48 4.32
CA LEU A 180 7.89 -6.28 5.10
C LEU A 180 8.86 -5.12 4.82
N THR A 181 10.14 -5.46 4.61
CA THR A 181 11.25 -4.50 4.59
C THR A 181 11.91 -4.27 3.23
N PHE A 182 11.54 -5.07 2.21
CA PHE A 182 12.07 -4.92 0.85
C PHE A 182 10.96 -4.99 -0.20
N SER A 183 10.39 -6.17 -0.46
CA SER A 183 9.54 -6.40 -1.63
C SER A 183 8.25 -5.56 -1.61
N ARG A 184 7.66 -5.32 -0.43
CA ARG A 184 6.54 -4.38 -0.26
C ARG A 184 6.90 -2.95 -0.66
N CYS A 185 8.10 -2.49 -0.30
CA CYS A 185 8.57 -1.13 -0.59
C CYS A 185 8.83 -0.96 -2.10
N ARG A 186 9.47 -1.95 -2.73
CA ARG A 186 9.67 -2.00 -4.18
C ARG A 186 8.33 -1.99 -4.92
N LEU A 187 7.36 -2.81 -4.48
CA LEU A 187 6.05 -2.85 -5.11
C LEU A 187 5.32 -1.50 -5.02
N ARG A 188 5.40 -0.80 -3.88
CA ARG A 188 4.86 0.56 -3.73
C ARG A 188 5.57 1.57 -4.63
N TRP A 189 6.87 1.43 -4.83
CA TRP A 189 7.62 2.25 -5.78
C TRP A 189 7.14 2.05 -7.22
N GLU A 190 6.90 0.80 -7.64
CA GLU A 190 6.33 0.52 -8.96
C GLU A 190 4.93 1.15 -9.11
N TRP A 191 4.07 1.05 -8.11
CA TRP A 191 2.73 1.65 -8.17
C TRP A 191 2.77 3.17 -8.35
N VAL A 192 3.59 3.88 -7.57
CA VAL A 192 3.67 5.35 -7.67
C VAL A 192 4.39 5.78 -8.96
N SER A 193 5.33 4.98 -9.46
CA SER A 193 5.96 5.23 -10.77
C SER A 193 4.99 5.02 -11.93
N ALA A 194 4.13 3.99 -11.85
CA ALA A 194 3.06 3.75 -12.80
C ALA A 194 2.07 4.92 -12.81
N GLU A 195 1.57 5.32 -11.62
CA GLU A 195 0.71 6.49 -11.47
C GLU A 195 1.38 7.76 -12.03
N LEU A 196 2.68 7.98 -11.79
CA LEU A 196 3.40 9.14 -12.33
C LEU A 196 3.36 9.17 -13.87
N GLY A 197 3.60 8.03 -14.52
CA GLY A 197 3.50 7.91 -15.98
C GLY A 197 2.11 8.29 -16.48
N LEU A 198 1.06 7.73 -15.86
CA LEU A 198 -0.33 8.00 -16.22
C LEU A 198 -0.70 9.48 -16.06
N TYR A 199 -0.40 10.10 -14.92
CA TYR A 199 -0.79 11.48 -14.64
C TYR A 199 0.07 12.53 -15.36
N SER A 200 1.30 12.17 -15.77
CA SER A 200 2.18 13.09 -16.52
C SER A 200 2.11 12.94 -18.04
N GLY A 201 1.32 11.98 -18.55
CA GLY A 201 1.10 11.75 -19.98
C GLY A 201 2.07 10.76 -20.63
N ASP A 202 3.08 10.25 -19.91
CA ASP A 202 3.93 9.15 -20.35
C ASP A 202 3.31 7.80 -19.95
N VAL A 203 2.16 7.52 -20.56
CA VAL A 203 1.35 6.34 -20.25
C VAL A 203 2.11 5.04 -20.55
N ALA A 204 2.96 5.04 -21.58
CA ALA A 204 3.77 3.87 -21.92
C ALA A 204 4.75 3.52 -20.80
N ALA A 205 5.46 4.51 -20.24
CA ALA A 205 6.28 4.29 -19.05
C ALA A 205 5.43 3.84 -17.84
N GLY A 206 4.22 4.40 -17.71
CA GLY A 206 3.26 4.00 -16.68
C GLY A 206 2.91 2.51 -16.74
N LEU A 207 2.61 1.99 -17.94
CA LEU A 207 2.32 0.58 -18.17
C LEU A 207 3.52 -0.32 -17.84
N VAL A 208 4.74 0.06 -18.25
CA VAL A 208 5.95 -0.70 -17.93
C VAL A 208 6.11 -0.90 -16.42
N HIS A 209 5.87 0.13 -15.61
CA HIS A 209 5.92 0.02 -14.16
C HIS A 209 4.77 -0.82 -13.59
N ALA A 210 3.56 -0.71 -14.14
CA ALA A 210 2.43 -1.53 -13.72
C ALA A 210 2.67 -3.03 -13.99
N GLU A 211 3.20 -3.36 -15.17
CA GLU A 211 3.60 -4.72 -15.55
C GLU A 211 4.78 -5.23 -14.69
N ALA A 212 5.75 -4.38 -14.37
CA ALA A 212 6.84 -4.72 -13.47
C ALA A 212 6.33 -5.07 -12.05
N GLY A 213 5.37 -4.30 -11.54
CA GLY A 213 4.69 -4.59 -10.27
C GLY A 213 3.93 -5.93 -10.30
N ALA A 214 3.18 -6.19 -11.37
CA ALA A 214 2.48 -7.47 -11.57
C ALA A 214 3.46 -8.65 -11.66
N GLY A 215 4.55 -8.50 -12.41
CA GLY A 215 5.61 -9.49 -12.52
C GLY A 215 6.31 -9.77 -11.18
N LEU A 216 6.52 -8.73 -10.36
CA LEU A 216 7.05 -8.90 -8.99
C LEU A 216 6.09 -9.72 -8.12
N VAL A 217 4.79 -9.43 -8.15
CA VAL A 217 3.77 -10.22 -7.43
C VAL A 217 3.76 -11.67 -7.90
N GLY A 218 3.85 -11.91 -9.21
CA GLY A 218 3.93 -13.26 -9.79
C GLY A 218 5.10 -14.06 -9.22
N ARG A 219 6.33 -13.53 -9.36
CA ARG A 219 7.55 -14.20 -8.86
C ARG A 219 7.54 -14.44 -7.35
N LEU A 220 7.07 -13.46 -6.57
CA LEU A 220 6.96 -13.62 -5.12
C LEU A 220 5.95 -14.69 -4.73
N SER A 221 4.87 -14.85 -5.49
CA SER A 221 3.82 -15.84 -5.19
C SER A 221 4.28 -17.28 -5.41
N GLU A 222 5.35 -17.50 -6.18
CA GLU A 222 5.98 -18.82 -6.36
C GLU A 222 6.75 -19.28 -5.11
N HIS A 223 7.30 -18.34 -4.34
CA HIS A 223 8.26 -18.63 -3.25
C HIS A 223 7.81 -18.10 -1.88
N SER A 224 6.75 -17.30 -1.81
CA SER A 224 6.32 -16.57 -0.60
C SER A 224 4.85 -16.15 -0.66
N THR A 225 4.27 -15.85 0.50
CA THR A 225 2.89 -15.34 0.57
C THR A 225 2.86 -13.83 0.37
N VAL A 226 2.29 -13.37 -0.74
CA VAL A 226 1.97 -11.95 -0.96
C VAL A 226 0.58 -11.65 -0.37
N PRO A 227 0.46 -10.69 0.58
CA PRO A 227 -0.83 -10.35 1.17
C PRO A 227 -1.87 -9.94 0.11
N VAL A 228 -3.09 -10.43 0.26
CA VAL A 228 -4.18 -10.28 -0.72
C VAL A 228 -4.36 -8.82 -1.15
N ARG A 229 -4.35 -7.87 -0.20
CA ARG A 229 -4.50 -6.43 -0.52
C ARG A 229 -3.46 -5.90 -1.51
N HIS A 230 -2.23 -6.41 -1.47
CA HIS A 230 -1.17 -5.97 -2.37
C HIS A 230 -1.34 -6.57 -3.76
N ARG A 231 -1.82 -7.82 -3.85
CA ARG A 231 -2.20 -8.43 -5.12
C ARG A 231 -3.34 -7.66 -5.77
N VAL A 232 -4.42 -7.41 -5.03
CA VAL A 232 -5.60 -6.66 -5.49
C VAL A 232 -5.25 -5.22 -5.91
N LYS A 233 -4.43 -4.49 -5.13
CA LYS A 233 -3.96 -3.15 -5.51
C LYS A 233 -3.09 -3.18 -6.75
N THR A 234 -2.25 -4.21 -6.94
CA THR A 234 -1.42 -4.35 -8.15
C THR A 234 -2.28 -4.54 -9.39
N GLU A 235 -3.30 -5.41 -9.32
CA GLU A 235 -4.28 -5.58 -10.40
C GLU A 235 -5.01 -4.27 -10.72
N LEU A 236 -5.39 -3.50 -9.70
CA LEU A 236 -6.02 -2.19 -9.88
C LEU A 236 -5.11 -1.18 -10.59
N ILE A 237 -3.82 -1.16 -10.24
CA ILE A 237 -2.83 -0.29 -10.91
C ILE A 237 -2.64 -0.72 -12.37
N LEU A 238 -2.58 -2.02 -12.64
CA LEU A 238 -2.48 -2.54 -14.01
C LEU A 238 -3.72 -2.19 -14.84
N ALA A 239 -4.93 -2.32 -14.26
CA ALA A 239 -6.17 -1.92 -14.92
C ALA A 239 -6.17 -0.42 -15.29
N ALA A 240 -5.70 0.44 -14.37
CA ALA A 240 -5.58 1.88 -14.63
C ALA A 240 -4.56 2.18 -15.74
N ALA A 241 -3.45 1.43 -15.80
CA ALA A 241 -2.45 1.60 -16.84
C ALA A 241 -2.92 1.10 -18.22
N GLU A 242 -3.60 -0.03 -18.28
CA GLU A 242 -4.27 -0.55 -19.48
C GLU A 242 -5.30 0.46 -20.01
N ALA A 243 -6.11 1.05 -19.12
CA ALA A 243 -7.06 2.10 -19.47
C ALA A 243 -6.35 3.31 -20.10
N GLY A 244 -5.27 3.79 -19.49
CA GLY A 244 -4.49 4.90 -20.02
C GLY A 244 -3.90 4.61 -21.40
N MET A 245 -3.53 3.34 -21.68
CA MET A 245 -3.02 2.88 -22.98
C MET A 245 -4.12 2.66 -24.03
N GLY A 246 -5.38 2.96 -23.69
CA GLY A 246 -6.53 2.74 -24.58
C GLY A 246 -6.98 1.28 -24.66
N ARG A 247 -6.43 0.37 -23.84
CA ARG A 247 -6.86 -1.04 -23.74
C ARG A 247 -8.10 -1.16 -22.87
N ARG A 248 -9.19 -0.51 -23.31
CA ARG A 248 -10.39 -0.32 -22.51
C ARG A 248 -11.02 -1.63 -22.05
N GLU A 249 -11.16 -2.61 -22.95
CA GLU A 249 -11.81 -3.89 -22.65
C GLU A 249 -11.06 -4.65 -21.55
N ASP A 250 -9.74 -4.75 -21.67
CA ASP A 250 -8.86 -5.37 -20.67
C ASP A 250 -8.97 -4.67 -19.31
N ALA A 251 -8.91 -3.34 -19.33
CA ALA A 251 -9.01 -2.51 -18.12
C ALA A 251 -10.35 -2.70 -17.40
N VAL A 252 -11.46 -2.73 -18.14
CA VAL A 252 -12.81 -2.97 -17.58
C VAL A 252 -12.87 -4.37 -16.99
N ALA A 253 -12.49 -5.41 -17.73
CA ALA A 253 -12.52 -6.79 -17.25
C ALA A 253 -11.69 -6.95 -15.96
N ARG A 254 -10.50 -6.36 -15.91
CA ARG A 254 -9.63 -6.41 -14.74
C ARG A 254 -10.19 -5.62 -13.56
N ALA A 255 -10.70 -4.40 -13.78
CA ALA A 255 -11.29 -3.59 -12.72
C ALA A 255 -12.55 -4.25 -12.12
N ARG A 256 -13.38 -4.91 -12.95
CA ARG A 256 -14.51 -5.73 -12.50
C ARG A 256 -14.06 -6.89 -11.62
N HIS A 257 -12.98 -7.58 -12.00
CA HIS A 257 -12.39 -8.64 -11.17
C HIS A 257 -11.88 -8.11 -9.82
N VAL A 258 -11.25 -6.92 -9.82
CA VAL A 258 -10.80 -6.23 -8.59
C VAL A 258 -11.99 -5.91 -7.68
N VAL A 259 -13.10 -5.39 -8.21
CA VAL A 259 -14.33 -5.14 -7.43
C VAL A 259 -14.78 -6.41 -6.69
N VAL A 260 -14.88 -7.52 -7.42
CA VAL A 260 -15.36 -8.80 -6.85
C VAL A 260 -14.40 -9.30 -5.77
N THR A 261 -13.10 -9.34 -6.07
CA THR A 261 -12.10 -9.85 -5.11
C THR A 261 -11.98 -8.95 -3.89
N ALA A 262 -11.97 -7.63 -4.08
CA ALA A 262 -11.91 -6.68 -2.96
C ALA A 262 -13.14 -6.80 -2.05
N GLY A 263 -14.34 -6.95 -2.62
CA GLY A 263 -15.57 -7.16 -1.86
C GLY A 263 -15.56 -8.46 -1.07
N GLN A 264 -15.13 -9.57 -1.68
CA GLN A 264 -15.00 -10.87 -1.00
C GLN A 264 -14.00 -10.85 0.17
N GLU A 265 -12.94 -10.05 0.05
CA GLU A 265 -11.87 -9.96 1.04
C GLU A 265 -12.09 -8.84 2.07
N GLY A 266 -13.17 -8.07 1.93
CA GLY A 266 -13.51 -6.94 2.80
C GLY A 266 -12.55 -5.76 2.67
N LEU A 267 -11.96 -5.55 1.49
CA LEU A 267 -11.02 -4.48 1.17
C LEU A 267 -11.75 -3.26 0.64
N LEU A 268 -12.60 -2.67 1.48
CA LEU A 268 -13.52 -1.58 1.12
C LEU A 268 -12.85 -0.42 0.34
N PRO A 269 -11.64 0.07 0.70
CA PRO A 269 -10.99 1.14 -0.06
C PRO A 269 -10.62 0.73 -1.49
N LEU A 270 -10.24 -0.53 -1.71
CA LEU A 270 -9.87 -1.02 -3.04
C LEU A 270 -11.10 -1.33 -3.88
N GLU A 271 -12.18 -1.83 -3.28
CA GLU A 271 -13.48 -1.96 -3.96
C GLU A 271 -13.96 -0.58 -4.43
N TRP A 272 -13.88 0.43 -3.56
CA TRP A 272 -14.25 1.81 -3.92
C TRP A 272 -13.39 2.36 -5.05
N ALA A 273 -12.06 2.21 -4.97
CA ALA A 273 -11.16 2.68 -6.00
C ALA A 273 -11.37 1.99 -7.36
N ALA A 274 -11.72 0.70 -7.37
CA ALA A 274 -12.05 -0.03 -8.59
C ALA A 274 -13.37 0.44 -9.22
N TRP A 275 -14.39 0.71 -8.39
CA TRP A 275 -15.62 1.35 -8.84
C TRP A 275 -15.38 2.76 -9.40
N SER A 276 -14.53 3.56 -8.76
CA SER A 276 -14.15 4.89 -9.28
C SER A 276 -13.47 4.79 -10.65
N LEU A 277 -12.61 3.80 -10.87
CA LEU A 277 -12.00 3.55 -12.18
C LEU A 277 -13.06 3.17 -13.23
N LEU A 278 -13.96 2.24 -12.91
CA LEU A 278 -15.05 1.83 -13.80
C LEU A 278 -16.00 3.00 -14.14
N SER A 279 -16.31 3.84 -13.14
CA SER A 279 -17.12 5.04 -13.33
C SER A 279 -16.42 6.05 -14.25
N GLY A 280 -15.11 6.28 -14.06
CA GLY A 280 -14.31 7.12 -14.96
C GLY A 280 -14.21 6.57 -16.39
N LEU A 281 -14.36 5.25 -16.55
CA LEU A 281 -14.49 4.61 -17.86
C LEU A 281 -15.93 4.67 -18.40
N GLY A 282 -16.94 5.07 -17.63
CA GLY A 282 -18.35 4.98 -18.05
C GLY A 282 -18.86 3.54 -18.16
N ASP A 283 -18.25 2.61 -17.42
CA ASP A 283 -18.65 1.21 -17.32
C ASP A 283 -19.32 0.94 -15.96
N VAL A 284 -20.36 1.70 -15.64
CA VAL A 284 -21.16 1.52 -14.43
C VAL A 284 -22.64 1.67 -14.76
N SER A 285 -23.47 0.77 -14.23
CA SER A 285 -24.92 0.90 -14.29
C SER A 285 -25.45 1.77 -13.15
N PRO A 286 -26.69 2.32 -13.25
CA PRO A 286 -27.27 3.12 -12.17
C PRO A 286 -27.34 2.42 -10.80
N GLN A 287 -27.53 1.09 -10.79
CA GLN A 287 -27.54 0.29 -9.56
C GLN A 287 -26.14 0.18 -8.94
N GLU A 288 -25.12 0.11 -9.79
CA GLU A 288 -23.72 0.06 -9.36
C GLU A 288 -23.24 1.41 -8.85
N GLU A 289 -23.67 2.51 -9.47
CA GLU A 289 -23.46 3.87 -8.94
C GLU A 289 -24.05 4.03 -7.54
N GLN A 290 -25.26 3.49 -7.29
CA GLN A 290 -25.86 3.50 -5.95
C GLN A 290 -25.03 2.69 -4.94
N ARG A 291 -24.53 1.51 -5.32
CA ARG A 291 -23.66 0.68 -4.47
C ARG A 291 -22.34 1.39 -4.16
N TYR A 292 -21.74 2.01 -5.17
CA TYR A 292 -20.56 2.86 -5.05
C TYR A 292 -20.79 4.02 -4.06
N GLY A 293 -21.93 4.69 -4.12
CA GLY A 293 -22.32 5.74 -3.17
C GLY A 293 -22.46 5.26 -1.72
N HIS A 294 -23.05 4.09 -1.50
CA HIS A 294 -23.15 3.48 -0.16
C HIS A 294 -21.79 3.09 0.41
N LEU A 295 -20.91 2.55 -0.44
CA LEU A 295 -19.55 2.19 -0.05
C LEU A 295 -18.75 3.43 0.38
N ARG A 296 -18.89 4.54 -0.37
CA ARG A 296 -18.33 5.84 -0.01
C ARG A 296 -18.81 6.30 1.36
N ALA A 297 -20.12 6.27 1.62
CA ALA A 297 -20.68 6.65 2.92
C ALA A 297 -20.15 5.77 4.07
N THR A 298 -20.02 4.46 3.83
CA THR A 298 -19.46 3.51 4.79
C THR A 298 -18.01 3.86 5.15
N LEU A 299 -17.18 4.16 4.14
CA LEU A 299 -15.78 4.55 4.35
C LEU A 299 -15.66 5.86 5.15
N VAL A 300 -16.52 6.85 4.87
CA VAL A 300 -16.60 8.09 5.67
C VAL A 300 -16.95 7.78 7.11
N GLY A 301 -17.97 6.95 7.35
CA GLY A 301 -18.38 6.51 8.69
C GLY A 301 -17.26 5.79 9.45
N LYS A 302 -16.37 5.08 8.74
CA LYS A 302 -15.18 4.44 9.30
C LYS A 302 -13.97 5.38 9.47
N GLY A 303 -14.11 6.67 9.16
CA GLY A 303 -13.09 7.70 9.38
C GLY A 303 -12.20 8.00 8.17
N MET A 304 -12.56 7.55 6.96
CA MET A 304 -11.82 7.92 5.75
C MET A 304 -11.97 9.43 5.49
N PRO A 305 -10.87 10.19 5.35
CA PRO A 305 -10.92 11.65 5.27
C PRO A 305 -11.16 12.11 3.82
N LEU A 306 -12.24 11.63 3.19
CA LEU A 306 -12.60 12.05 1.83
C LEU A 306 -12.76 13.57 1.77
N ARG A 307 -12.22 14.18 0.70
CA ARG A 307 -12.53 15.58 0.40
C ARG A 307 -14.05 15.73 0.24
N SER A 308 -14.59 16.75 0.90
CA SER A 308 -15.95 17.22 0.66
C SER A 308 -15.96 17.87 -0.73
N GLY A 309 -16.66 17.27 -1.68
CA GLY A 309 -16.84 17.80 -3.03
C GLY A 309 -16.20 16.93 -4.12
N ASP A 310 -17.01 16.03 -4.67
CA ASP A 310 -17.14 15.73 -6.11
C ASP A 310 -18.63 15.38 -6.31
N ASP A 311 -19.49 16.37 -6.03
CA ASP A 311 -20.87 16.42 -6.51
C ASP A 311 -20.88 17.36 -7.74
N GLY A 312 -20.21 16.89 -8.81
CA GLY A 312 -20.09 17.61 -10.08
C GLY A 312 -20.16 16.64 -11.24
#